data_AF-A0A8J5LDE0-F1
#
_entry.id   AF-A0A8J5LDE0-F1
#
_cell.length_a   1.000
_cell.length_b   1.000
_cell.length_c   1.000
_cell.angle_alpha   90.00
_cell.angle_beta   90.00
_cell.angle_gamma   90.00
#
_symmetry.space_group_name_H-M   'P 1'
#
loop_
_entity.id
_entity.type
_entity.pdbx_description
1 polymer ?
#
loop_
_entity_poly.entity_id
_entity_poly.type
_entity_poly.pdbx_seq_one_letter_code
_entity_poly.pdbx_strand_id
1 'polypeptide(L)'
;MESASFVAQEKVVLSIQKLSTAVVTSRSIVGHGGIPPLIDLCQVGNSISQSTTTATLKNLLTMPEVRQTLVDEGIVNVMINVLDYDVVLGLKEQATECLLQLTSGTEKFR
;
A
#
# COMPACT_ATOMS: atom_id res chain seq x y z
N MET A 1 -2.10 26.43 -0.13
CA MET A 1 -3.17 25.66 0.53
C MET A 1 -2.93 24.14 0.44
N GLU A 2 -2.15 23.67 -0.55
CA GLU A 2 -1.79 22.24 -0.73
C GLU A 2 -0.99 21.62 0.43
N SER A 3 -0.08 22.36 1.07
CA SER A 3 0.73 21.85 2.20
C SER A 3 -0.10 21.42 3.42
N ALA A 4 -1.24 22.08 3.68
CA ALA A 4 -2.13 21.68 4.77
C ALA A 4 -2.85 20.36 4.47
N SER A 5 -3.15 20.11 3.18
CA SER A 5 -3.76 18.85 2.72
C SER A 5 -2.79 17.68 2.86
N PHE A 6 -1.52 17.87 2.49
CA PHE A 6 -0.51 16.83 2.61
C PHE A 6 -0.23 16.43 4.06
N VAL A 7 -0.19 17.38 4.99
CA VAL A 7 -0.04 17.08 6.43
C VAL A 7 -1.26 16.34 6.99
N ALA A 8 -2.47 16.67 6.52
CA ALA A 8 -3.69 15.96 6.90
C ALA A 8 -3.68 14.53 6.36
N GLN A 9 -3.33 14.34 5.08
CA GLN A 9 -3.18 13.02 4.45
C GLN A 9 -2.13 12.18 5.17
N GLU A 10 -0.97 12.75 5.49
CA GLU A 10 0.09 12.05 6.22
C GLU A 10 -0.42 11.50 7.57
N LYS A 11 -1.11 12.33 8.37
CA LYS A 11 -1.67 11.89 9.66
C LYS A 11 -2.71 10.79 9.50
N VAL A 12 -3.56 10.88 8.48
CA VAL A 12 -4.57 9.87 8.18
C VAL A 12 -3.88 8.55 7.81
N VAL A 13 -2.95 8.58 6.86
CA VAL A 13 -2.24 7.38 6.39
C VAL A 13 -1.40 6.77 7.50
N LEU A 14 -0.73 7.56 8.35
CA LEU A 14 0.00 7.05 9.53
C LEU A 14 -0.92 6.34 10.52
N SER A 15 -2.15 6.83 10.69
CA SER A 15 -3.13 6.19 11.57
C SER A 15 -3.62 4.88 10.95
N ILE A 16 -3.94 4.87 9.65
CA ILE A 16 -4.35 3.67 8.91
C ILE A 16 -3.22 2.63 8.93
N GLN A 17 -1.97 3.04 8.73
CA GLN A 17 -0.81 2.18 8.81
C GLN A 17 -0.70 1.47 10.15
N LYS A 18 -0.83 2.20 11.25
CA LYS A 18 -0.80 1.61 12.59
C LYS A 18 -1.94 0.60 12.76
N LEU A 19 -3.14 0.93 12.30
CA LEU A 19 -4.29 0.02 12.33
C LEU A 19 -4.06 -1.21 11.44
N SER A 20 -3.40 -1.09 10.29
CA SER A 20 -3.14 -2.23 9.40
C SER A 20 -2.18 -3.28 9.95
N THR A 21 -1.52 -3.02 11.09
CA THR A 21 -0.66 -4.02 11.75
C THR A 21 -1.47 -5.13 12.43
N ALA A 22 -2.74 -4.89 12.73
CA ALA A 22 -3.66 -5.89 13.27
C ALA A 22 -4.56 -6.46 12.17
N VAL A 23 -4.66 -7.78 12.09
CA VAL A 23 -5.41 -8.49 11.03
C VAL A 23 -6.90 -8.10 11.01
N VAL A 24 -7.51 -7.89 12.19
CA VAL A 24 -8.94 -7.54 12.31
C VAL A 24 -9.23 -6.16 11.72
N THR A 25 -8.37 -5.18 12.00
CA THR A 25 -8.48 -3.82 11.49
C THR A 25 -8.10 -3.75 10.01
N SER A 26 -7.12 -4.52 9.55
CA SER A 26 -6.80 -4.68 8.12
C SER A 26 -7.97 -5.20 7.31
N ARG A 27 -8.65 -6.24 7.79
CA ARG A 27 -9.87 -6.75 7.14
C ARG A 27 -10.96 -5.70 7.09
N SER A 28 -11.12 -4.92 8.16
CA SER A 28 -12.09 -3.84 8.21
C SER A 28 -11.78 -2.75 7.18
N ILE A 29 -10.52 -2.34 7.05
CA ILE A 29 -10.09 -1.35 6.04
C ILE A 29 -10.47 -1.82 4.63
N VAL A 30 -10.19 -3.08 4.31
CA VAL A 30 -10.52 -3.67 3.00
C VAL A 30 -12.03 -3.78 2.80
N GLY A 31 -12.75 -4.30 3.80
CA GLY A 31 -14.20 -4.51 3.75
C GLY A 31 -15.01 -3.21 3.61
N HIS A 32 -14.46 -2.07 4.04
CA HIS A 32 -15.07 -0.75 3.87
C HIS A 32 -14.59 -0.01 2.60
N GLY A 33 -13.94 -0.70 1.66
CA GLY A 33 -13.50 -0.11 0.39
C GLY A 33 -12.25 0.78 0.51
N GLY A 34 -11.40 0.54 1.50
CA GLY A 34 -10.19 1.34 1.74
C GLY A 34 -9.06 1.12 0.73
N ILE A 35 -9.15 0.13 -0.16
CA ILE A 35 -8.07 -0.18 -1.13
C ILE A 35 -7.90 0.91 -2.20
N PRO A 36 -8.91 1.27 -3.00
CA PRO A 36 -8.78 2.30 -4.04
C PRO A 36 -8.15 3.62 -3.55
N PRO A 37 -8.57 4.20 -2.40
CA PRO A 37 -7.94 5.44 -1.92
C PRO A 37 -6.49 5.24 -1.45
N LEU A 38 -6.12 4.05 -0.97
CA LEU A 38 -4.71 3.75 -0.66
C LEU A 38 -3.88 3.60 -1.95
N ILE A 39 -4.43 3.02 -3.01
CA ILE A 39 -3.73 2.95 -4.30
C ILE A 39 -3.48 4.36 -4.86
N ASP A 40 -4.49 5.23 -4.84
CA ASP A 40 -4.38 6.62 -5.28
C ASP A 40 -3.31 7.39 -4.46
N LEU A 41 -3.35 7.30 -3.13
CA LEU A 41 -2.38 7.94 -2.24
C LEU A 41 -0.94 7.47 -2.46
N CYS A 42 -0.75 6.23 -2.90
CA CYS A 42 0.57 5.71 -3.26
C CYS A 42 1.11 6.35 -4.55
N GLN A 43 0.23 6.84 -5.43
CA GLN A 43 0.61 7.49 -6.69
C GLN A 43 0.74 9.01 -6.56
N VAL A 44 -0.21 9.67 -5.89
CA VAL A 44 -0.31 11.15 -5.86
C VAL A 44 0.18 11.80 -4.57
N GLY A 45 0.50 11.01 -3.54
CA GLY A 45 0.95 11.50 -2.24
C GLY A 45 2.37 12.06 -2.24
N ASN A 46 2.73 12.80 -1.18
CA ASN A 46 4.13 13.16 -0.92
C ASN A 46 4.94 11.91 -0.51
N SER A 47 6.27 11.98 -0.48
CA SER A 47 7.14 10.83 -0.19
C SER A 47 6.81 10.11 1.13
N ILE A 48 6.36 10.85 2.16
CA ILE A 48 5.98 10.29 3.47
C ILE A 48 4.67 9.52 3.35
N SER A 49 3.67 10.09 2.69
CA SER A 49 2.37 9.48 2.44
C SER A 49 2.51 8.25 1.55
N GLN A 50 3.31 8.33 0.48
CA GLN A 50 3.63 7.19 -0.36
C GLN A 50 4.29 6.08 0.46
N SER A 51 5.32 6.39 1.26
CA SER A 51 6.00 5.39 2.10
C SER A 51 5.05 4.71 3.08
N THR A 52 4.26 5.50 3.78
CA THR A 52 3.33 4.99 4.77
C THR A 52 2.19 4.20 4.11
N THR A 53 1.76 4.59 2.92
CA THR A 53 0.73 3.88 2.17
C THR A 53 1.25 2.55 1.63
N THR A 54 2.46 2.53 1.07
CA THR A 54 3.12 1.31 0.59
C THR A 54 3.29 0.29 1.71
N ALA A 55 3.72 0.72 2.90
CA ALA A 55 3.82 -0.15 4.06
C ALA A 55 2.45 -0.64 4.57
N THR A 56 1.38 0.16 4.39
CA THR A 56 0.01 -0.25 4.72
C THR A 56 -0.44 -1.36 3.78
N LEU A 57 -0.26 -1.16 2.47
CA LEU A 57 -0.59 -2.14 1.43
C LEU A 57 0.18 -3.45 1.63
N LYS A 58 1.46 -3.36 2.01
CA LYS A 58 2.27 -4.53 2.37
C LYS A 58 1.67 -5.34 3.52
N ASN A 59 1.21 -4.67 4.57
CA ASN A 59 0.54 -5.36 5.67
C ASN A 59 -0.74 -6.05 5.20
N LEU A 60 -1.52 -5.40 4.33
CA LEU A 60 -2.73 -5.99 3.75
C LEU A 60 -2.40 -7.24 2.89
N LEU A 61 -1.28 -7.24 2.18
CA LEU A 61 -0.82 -8.40 1.40
C LEU A 61 -0.45 -9.62 2.24
N THR A 62 -0.28 -9.49 3.56
CA THR A 62 -0.13 -10.68 4.43
C THR A 62 -1.39 -11.54 4.45
N MET A 63 -2.55 -10.97 4.08
CA MET A 63 -3.84 -11.65 4.05
C MET A 63 -4.15 -12.18 2.64
N PRO A 64 -4.24 -13.51 2.44
CA PRO A 64 -4.40 -14.09 1.11
C PRO A 64 -5.70 -13.69 0.41
N GLU A 65 -6.77 -13.51 1.17
CA GLU A 65 -8.09 -13.06 0.70
C GLU A 65 -8.08 -11.62 0.13
N VAL A 66 -7.13 -10.78 0.55
CA VAL A 66 -7.02 -9.38 0.12
C VAL A 66 -6.13 -9.23 -1.12
N ARG A 67 -5.21 -10.18 -1.34
CA ARG A 67 -4.22 -10.12 -2.44
C ARG A 67 -4.87 -9.99 -3.80
N GLN A 68 -5.91 -10.77 -4.08
CA GLN A 68 -6.60 -10.72 -5.37
C GLN A 68 -7.26 -9.36 -5.60
N THR A 69 -7.91 -8.79 -4.58
CA THR A 69 -8.48 -7.43 -4.68
C THR A 69 -7.40 -6.38 -4.93
N LEU A 70 -6.25 -6.47 -4.28
CA LEU A 70 -5.13 -5.55 -4.53
C LEU A 70 -4.59 -5.67 -5.95
N VAL A 71 -4.50 -6.89 -6.49
CA VAL A 71 -4.07 -7.13 -7.89
C VAL A 71 -5.08 -6.56 -8.87
N ASP A 72 -6.38 -6.79 -8.65
CA ASP A 72 -7.47 -6.26 -9.48
C ASP A 72 -7.47 -4.72 -9.50
N GLU A 73 -7.21 -4.10 -8.35
CA GLU A 73 -7.06 -2.65 -8.20
C GLU A 73 -5.71 -2.10 -8.74
N GLY A 74 -4.89 -2.95 -9.37
CA GLY A 74 -3.70 -2.51 -10.11
C GLY A 74 -2.45 -2.27 -9.27
N ILE A 75 -2.35 -2.85 -8.06
CA ILE A 75 -1.19 -2.63 -7.17
C ILE A 75 0.16 -2.95 -7.82
N VAL A 76 0.20 -3.94 -8.71
CA VAL A 76 1.44 -4.34 -9.40
C VAL A 76 2.00 -3.17 -10.20
N ASN A 77 1.14 -2.48 -10.95
CA ASN A 77 1.55 -1.36 -11.78
C ASN A 77 1.99 -0.17 -10.93
N VAL A 78 1.32 0.06 -9.80
CA VAL A 78 1.68 1.09 -8.81
C VAL A 78 3.07 0.84 -8.23
N MET A 79 3.35 -0.41 -7.81
CA MET A 79 4.66 -0.75 -7.24
C MET A 79 5.79 -0.64 -8.26
N ILE A 80 5.55 -1.01 -9.53
CA ILE A 80 6.52 -0.80 -10.61
C ILE A 80 6.79 0.70 -10.81
N ASN A 81 5.75 1.53 -10.80
CA ASN A 81 5.89 2.98 -10.94
C ASN A 81 6.67 3.61 -9.76
N VAL A 82 6.46 3.12 -8.53
CA VAL A 82 7.24 3.55 -7.35
C VAL A 82 8.72 3.16 -7.49
N LEU A 83 9.04 2.05 -8.16
CA LEU A 83 10.42 1.64 -8.43
C LEU A 83 11.09 2.46 -9.54
N ASP A 84 10.32 2.96 -10.50
CA ASP A 84 10.80 3.76 -11.63
C ASP A 84 11.19 5.19 -11.22
N TYR A 85 10.49 5.77 -10.23
CA TYR A 85 10.83 7.09 -9.70
C TYR A 85 12.21 7.12 -8.99
N ASP A 86 12.87 8.28 -9.03
CA ASP A 86 14.05 8.63 -8.21
C ASP A 86 13.61 8.89 -6.75
N VAL A 87 12.99 7.87 -6.17
CA VAL A 87 12.38 7.88 -4.87
C VAL A 87 13.37 7.35 -3.83
N VAL A 88 13.24 7.82 -2.59
CA VAL A 88 14.03 7.41 -1.42
C VAL A 88 14.18 5.88 -1.37
N LEU A 89 15.41 5.38 -1.17
CA LEU A 89 15.75 3.95 -1.18
C LEU A 89 14.76 3.07 -0.39
N GLY A 90 14.34 3.52 0.79
CA GLY A 90 13.41 2.77 1.65
C GLY A 90 12.03 2.52 1.04
N LEU A 91 11.56 3.39 0.14
CA LEU A 91 10.32 3.19 -0.61
C LEU A 91 10.47 2.09 -1.67
N LYS A 92 11.64 2.02 -2.32
CA LYS A 92 11.96 0.98 -3.31
C LYS A 92 12.05 -0.40 -2.65
N GLU A 93 12.63 -0.48 -1.46
CA GLU A 93 12.66 -1.72 -0.67
C GLU A 93 11.25 -2.21 -0.34
N GLN A 94 10.37 -1.31 0.11
CA GLN A 94 8.98 -1.66 0.41
C GLN A 94 8.19 -2.08 -0.83
N ALA A 95 8.37 -1.40 -1.96
CA ALA A 95 7.74 -1.79 -3.22
C ALA A 95 8.21 -3.17 -3.70
N THR A 96 9.52 -3.45 -3.59
CA THR A 96 10.10 -4.75 -3.95
C THR A 96 9.57 -5.86 -3.05
N GLU A 97 9.46 -5.61 -1.74
CA GLU A 97 8.88 -6.56 -0.79
C GLU A 97 7.40 -6.84 -1.09
N CYS A 98 6.64 -5.81 -1.45
CA CYS A 98 5.24 -5.91 -1.92
C CYS A 98 5.14 -6.87 -3.12
N LEU A 99 5.98 -6.66 -4.15
CA LEU A 99 6.04 -7.51 -5.34
C LEU A 99 6.46 -8.94 -5.00
N LEU A 100 7.46 -9.12 -4.13
CA LEU A 100 7.88 -10.43 -3.67
C LEU A 100 6.72 -11.18 -2.99
N GLN A 101 5.97 -10.53 -2.10
CA GLN A 101 4.82 -11.13 -1.42
C GLN A 101 3.69 -11.53 -2.38
N LEU A 102 3.51 -10.79 -3.46
CA LEU A 102 2.59 -11.16 -4.54
C LEU A 102 3.09 -12.42 -5.27
N THR A 103 4.38 -12.50 -5.60
CA THR A 103 4.97 -13.69 -6.27
C THR A 103 5.01 -14.92 -5.37
N SER A 104 5.41 -14.83 -4.11
CA SER A 104 5.38 -15.95 -3.14
C SER A 104 3.95 -16.41 -2.81
N GLY A 105 2.93 -15.60 -3.12
CA GLY A 105 1.54 -16.01 -3.07
C GLY A 105 1.08 -16.88 -4.25
N THR A 106 1.80 -16.84 -5.37
CA THR A 106 1.43 -17.56 -6.60
C THR A 106 1.86 -19.02 -6.63
N GLU A 107 2.71 -19.47 -5.69
CA GLU A 107 3.14 -20.88 -5.57
C GLU A 107 1.99 -21.84 -5.17
N LYS A 108 0.79 -21.32 -4.86
CA LYS A 108 -0.39 -22.13 -4.52
C LYS A 108 -1.29 -22.50 -5.71
N PHE A 109 -0.91 -22.16 -6.94
CA PHE A 109 -1.60 -22.62 -8.14
C PHE A 109 -0.62 -23.31 -9.10
N ARG A 110 -0.24 -24.55 -8.77
CA ARG A 110 0.29 -25.52 -9.73
C ARG A 110 -0.56 -26.78 -9.68
#